data_AF-A0A1Y2S7A7-F1
#
_entry.id   AF-A0A1Y2S7A7-F1
#
_cell.length_a   1.000
_cell.length_b   1.000
_cell.length_c   1.000
_cell.angle_alpha   90.00
_cell.angle_beta   90.00
_cell.angle_gamma   90.00
#
_symmetry.space_group_name_H-M   'P 1'
#
loop_
_entity.id
_entity.type
_entity.pdbx_description
1 polymer ?
#
loop_
_entity_poly.entity_id
_entity_poly.type
_entity_poly.pdbx_seq_one_letter_code
_entity_poly.pdbx_strand_id
1 'polypeptide(L)'
;MSDVINPEHECPFDPKHYQCDCFIAPVGSFSWALIQLKLRKRVTRSVWVNCQGNNEMYLAITPRVNNLAVEEGSAYAVDGVAVGTQYDYLTHIDLRNEHGNFVPWQPTQEDMMACDWGFVEEEKKEESVKPETESKPEPTLEPTPELKPETPKYNLVFDATSKEAGINGNLRRVDKPIIIENNLTTNGSLYCVYWFTSQYGTSAANQLELQFEAVIGLQAYVPDLRNKTLIITVDDKKYNLGTLTEVGTDSRGHEVHIHYRDGDTKEIGKLLEQEGKTYRFHCEWYD
;
A
#
# COMPACT_ATOMS: atom_id res chain seq x y z
N MET A 1 -2.42 33.23 27.28
CA MET A 1 -2.72 31.84 26.95
C MET A 1 -2.98 31.81 25.46
N SER A 2 -2.17 31.05 24.73
CA SER A 2 -2.01 31.16 23.29
C SER A 2 -3.30 30.89 22.51
N ASP A 3 -3.60 31.72 21.52
CA ASP A 3 -4.62 31.57 20.46
C ASP A 3 -4.45 30.30 19.58
N VAL A 4 -3.68 29.32 20.06
CA VAL A 4 -3.18 28.17 19.30
C VAL A 4 -4.12 26.97 19.34
N ILE A 5 -5.12 26.97 20.23
CA ILE A 5 -6.15 25.93 20.28
C ILE A 5 -7.51 26.60 20.46
N ASN A 6 -8.03 27.19 19.39
CA ASN A 6 -9.43 27.52 19.29
C ASN A 6 -10.11 26.37 18.52
N PRO A 7 -11.08 25.64 19.08
CA PRO A 7 -11.79 24.57 18.37
C PRO A 7 -12.47 25.04 17.08
N GLU A 8 -12.69 26.35 16.92
CA GLU A 8 -13.17 26.96 15.68
C GLU A 8 -12.15 26.93 14.53
N HIS A 9 -10.85 26.79 14.84
CA HIS A 9 -9.75 26.88 13.87
C HIS A 9 -9.16 25.48 13.63
N GLU A 10 -9.76 24.75 12.68
CA GLU A 10 -9.16 23.51 12.18
C GLU A 10 -7.74 23.76 11.65
N CYS A 11 -6.82 22.84 11.94
CA CYS A 11 -5.47 22.91 11.39
C CYS A 11 -5.57 22.87 9.85
N PRO A 12 -5.02 23.87 9.13
CA PRO A 12 -5.07 23.89 7.68
C PRO A 12 -4.47 22.61 7.10
N PHE A 13 -5.29 21.83 6.39
CA PHE A 13 -4.84 20.64 5.70
C PHE A 13 -4.44 21.00 4.26
N ASP A 14 -3.14 21.00 3.98
CA ASP A 14 -2.63 20.99 2.61
C ASP A 14 -2.21 19.55 2.27
N PRO A 15 -2.90 18.86 1.34
CA PRO A 15 -2.50 17.53 0.88
C PRO A 15 -1.04 17.47 0.42
N LYS A 16 -0.49 18.57 -0.10
CA LYS A 16 0.89 18.64 -0.59
C LYS A 16 1.93 18.47 0.51
N HIS A 17 1.61 18.84 1.76
CA HIS A 17 2.48 18.57 2.91
C HIS A 17 2.73 17.08 3.12
N TYR A 18 1.84 16.23 2.59
CA TYR A 18 1.91 14.78 2.71
C TYR A 18 2.32 14.07 1.41
N GLN A 19 2.67 14.84 0.36
CA GLN A 19 3.09 14.33 -0.96
C GLN A 19 4.63 14.25 -1.12
N CYS A 20 5.41 14.43 -0.05
CA CYS A 20 6.87 14.34 -0.11
C CYS A 20 7.36 12.89 0.10
N ASP A 21 8.37 12.46 -0.66
CA ASP A 21 8.95 11.11 -0.68
C ASP A 21 9.82 10.75 0.57
N CYS A 22 9.61 11.42 1.70
CA CYS A 22 10.24 11.09 2.97
C CYS A 22 9.19 10.56 3.94
N PHE A 23 9.46 9.41 4.56
CA PHE A 23 8.55 8.70 5.47
C PHE A 23 7.80 9.61 6.45
N ILE A 24 6.49 9.76 6.23
CA ILE A 24 5.64 10.53 7.14
C ILE A 24 5.05 9.62 8.23
N ALA A 25 4.82 8.33 7.93
CA ALA A 25 4.44 7.29 8.90
C ALA A 25 4.62 5.87 8.30
N PRO A 26 4.94 4.84 9.12
CA PRO A 26 5.01 3.45 8.65
C PRO A 26 3.66 2.97 8.11
N VAL A 27 3.64 2.32 6.93
CA VAL A 27 2.42 1.70 6.37
C VAL A 27 1.82 0.71 7.37
N GLY A 28 0.50 0.67 7.45
CA GLY A 28 -0.22 -0.17 8.40
C GLY A 28 -0.33 0.41 9.82
N SER A 29 0.46 1.44 10.16
CA SER A 29 0.33 2.11 11.46
C SER A 29 -0.90 3.02 11.53
N PHE A 30 -1.34 3.33 12.76
CA PHE A 30 -2.39 4.30 12.98
C PHE A 30 -2.05 5.69 12.43
N SER A 31 -0.80 6.14 12.54
CA SER A 31 -0.35 7.42 11.97
C SER A 31 -0.49 7.45 10.45
N TRP A 32 -0.19 6.34 9.78
CA TRP A 32 -0.40 6.22 8.33
C TRP A 32 -1.89 6.23 7.98
N ALA A 33 -2.73 5.54 8.74
CA ALA A 33 -4.19 5.53 8.53
C ALA A 33 -4.78 6.94 8.62
N LEU A 34 -4.35 7.75 9.60
CA LEU A 34 -4.76 9.15 9.73
C LEU A 34 -4.35 9.99 8.53
N ILE A 35 -3.16 9.78 7.96
CA ILE A 35 -2.72 10.48 6.74
C ILE A 35 -3.63 10.12 5.57
N GLN A 36 -3.93 8.82 5.38
CA GLN A 36 -4.80 8.37 4.29
C GLN A 36 -6.22 8.92 4.43
N LEU A 37 -6.77 8.95 5.65
CA LEU A 37 -8.05 9.58 5.93
C LEU A 37 -8.04 11.06 5.52
N LYS A 38 -7.03 11.82 5.93
CA LYS A 38 -6.93 13.23 5.53
C LYS A 38 -6.82 13.40 4.00
N LEU A 39 -6.18 12.45 3.30
CA LEU A 39 -6.15 12.35 1.83
C LEU A 39 -7.47 11.87 1.21
N ARG A 40 -8.57 11.79 1.98
CA ARG A 40 -9.91 11.37 1.54
C ARG A 40 -9.99 9.90 1.09
N LYS A 41 -9.05 9.07 1.52
CA LYS A 41 -9.11 7.62 1.29
C LYS A 41 -9.84 6.94 2.44
N ARG A 42 -10.44 5.77 2.13
CA ARG A 42 -11.07 4.90 3.14
C ARG A 42 -10.03 3.91 3.66
N VAL A 43 -10.02 3.68 4.96
CA VAL A 43 -9.10 2.76 5.61
C VAL A 43 -9.85 1.78 6.51
N THR A 44 -9.33 0.58 6.67
CA THR A 44 -9.92 -0.48 7.48
C THR A 44 -8.84 -1.18 8.31
N ARG A 45 -9.23 -1.93 9.34
CA ARG A 45 -8.34 -2.83 10.07
C ARG A 45 -8.54 -4.26 9.57
N SER A 46 -7.47 -5.04 9.51
CA SER A 46 -7.54 -6.43 9.09
C SER A 46 -8.47 -7.28 9.95
N VAL A 47 -8.61 -6.93 11.23
CA VAL A 47 -9.49 -7.62 12.19
C VAL A 47 -10.97 -7.23 12.05
N TRP A 48 -11.30 -6.21 11.25
CA TRP A 48 -12.68 -5.77 11.02
C TRP A 48 -13.35 -6.55 9.89
N VAL A 49 -13.23 -7.87 9.95
CA VAL A 49 -13.98 -8.82 9.14
C VAL A 49 -15.36 -9.04 9.77
N ASN A 50 -16.41 -9.00 8.96
CA ASN A 50 -17.72 -9.43 9.41
C ASN A 50 -17.78 -10.97 9.51
N CYS A 51 -18.88 -11.51 10.02
CA CYS A 51 -19.10 -12.95 10.13
C CYS A 51 -19.10 -13.71 8.78
N GLN A 52 -19.11 -13.01 7.65
CA GLN A 52 -19.02 -13.56 6.30
C GLN A 52 -17.58 -13.52 5.74
N GLY A 53 -16.63 -12.98 6.50
CA GLY A 53 -15.23 -12.87 6.09
C GLY A 53 -14.91 -11.65 5.22
N ASN A 54 -15.85 -10.71 5.06
CA ASN A 54 -15.67 -9.52 4.25
C ASN A 54 -15.27 -8.31 5.11
N ASN A 55 -14.36 -7.47 4.59
CA ASN A 55 -13.93 -6.20 5.20
C ASN A 55 -14.83 -5.05 4.76
N GLU A 56 -16.09 -5.08 5.20
CA GLU A 56 -17.07 -4.02 4.88
C GLU A 56 -17.01 -2.82 5.84
N MET A 57 -16.36 -3.00 6.98
CA MET A 57 -16.16 -1.95 7.97
C MET A 57 -14.97 -1.08 7.58
N TYR A 58 -15.14 0.23 7.67
CA TYR A 58 -14.05 1.17 7.36
C TYR A 58 -14.25 2.53 8.00
N LEU A 59 -13.16 3.26 8.13
CA LEU A 59 -13.14 4.67 8.49
C LEU A 59 -13.17 5.56 7.25
N ALA A 60 -13.91 6.66 7.35
CA ALA A 60 -13.91 7.75 6.39
C ALA A 60 -13.89 9.09 7.13
N ILE A 61 -13.27 10.12 6.53
CA ILE A 61 -13.27 11.46 7.10
C ILE A 61 -14.47 12.25 6.56
N THR A 62 -15.26 12.81 7.47
CA THR A 62 -16.37 13.72 7.15
C THR A 62 -15.83 15.15 7.18
N PRO A 63 -15.84 15.89 6.04
CA PRO A 63 -15.37 17.28 6.00
C PRO A 63 -16.26 18.21 6.82
N ARG A 64 -15.66 19.31 7.30
CA ARG A 64 -16.45 20.45 7.78
C ARG A 64 -17.38 20.97 6.68
N VAL A 65 -18.63 21.23 7.05
CA VAL A 65 -19.62 21.91 6.21
C VAL A 65 -20.10 23.13 6.96
N ASN A 66 -19.96 24.30 6.33
CA ASN A 66 -20.28 25.58 6.96
C ASN A 66 -21.67 26.08 6.55
N ASN A 67 -22.27 26.93 7.38
CA ASN A 67 -23.52 27.64 7.11
C ASN A 67 -24.69 26.69 6.81
N LEU A 68 -24.79 25.59 7.56
CA LEU A 68 -25.97 24.76 7.54
C LEU A 68 -27.08 25.43 8.34
N ALA A 69 -28.31 25.21 7.92
CA ALA A 69 -29.50 25.62 8.65
C ALA A 69 -30.20 24.40 9.21
N VAL A 70 -30.71 24.48 10.44
CA VAL A 70 -31.59 23.44 10.98
C VAL A 70 -32.85 23.36 10.13
N GLU A 71 -33.03 22.22 9.46
CA GLU A 71 -34.20 21.95 8.62
C GLU A 71 -35.37 21.41 9.45
N GLU A 72 -36.59 21.68 8.99
CA GLU A 72 -37.80 21.13 9.60
C GLU A 72 -37.78 19.59 9.55
N GLY A 73 -38.04 18.94 10.69
CA GLY A 73 -38.01 17.48 10.80
C GLY A 73 -36.61 16.86 10.92
N SER A 74 -35.53 17.65 10.89
CA SER A 74 -34.19 17.16 11.22
C SER A 74 -34.09 16.72 12.68
N ALA A 75 -33.10 15.88 13.02
CA ALA A 75 -32.88 15.44 14.41
C ALA A 75 -32.76 16.64 15.37
N TYR A 76 -32.06 17.70 14.96
CA TYR A 76 -31.92 18.92 15.74
C TYR A 76 -33.25 19.65 15.96
N ALA A 77 -34.11 19.72 14.94
CA ALA A 77 -35.43 20.33 15.08
C ALA A 77 -36.34 19.52 16.02
N VAL A 78 -36.29 18.19 15.93
CA VAL A 78 -37.01 17.28 16.84
C VAL A 78 -36.54 17.43 18.28
N ASP A 79 -35.23 17.63 18.47
CA ASP A 79 -34.62 17.87 19.79
C ASP A 79 -34.82 19.31 20.31
N GLY A 80 -35.57 20.14 19.59
CA GLY A 80 -36.02 21.47 20.04
C GLY A 80 -35.12 22.64 19.61
N VAL A 81 -34.16 22.42 18.70
CA VAL A 81 -33.40 23.52 18.08
C VAL A 81 -34.29 24.23 17.06
N ALA A 82 -34.31 25.57 17.09
CA ALA A 82 -35.16 26.34 16.20
C ALA A 82 -34.81 26.10 14.72
N VAL A 83 -35.84 25.89 13.89
CA VAL A 83 -35.68 25.79 12.43
C VAL A 83 -35.06 27.08 11.89
N GLY A 84 -34.06 26.95 11.04
CA GLY A 84 -33.28 28.06 10.49
C GLY A 84 -32.08 28.48 11.33
N THR A 85 -31.87 27.91 12.53
CA THR A 85 -30.64 28.13 13.30
C THR A 85 -29.43 27.72 12.46
N GLN A 86 -28.50 28.66 12.29
CA GLN A 86 -27.25 28.45 11.56
C GLN A 86 -26.26 27.69 12.42
N TYR A 87 -25.55 26.73 11.83
CA TYR A 87 -24.47 26.00 12.48
C TYR A 87 -23.47 25.49 11.44
N ASP A 88 -22.25 25.22 11.92
CA ASP A 88 -21.24 24.52 11.15
C ASP A 88 -21.17 23.07 11.65
N TYR A 89 -21.09 22.13 10.73
CA TYR A 89 -20.87 20.73 11.04
C TYR A 89 -19.39 20.43 10.94
N LEU A 90 -18.75 20.07 12.06
CA LEU A 90 -17.29 20.02 12.18
C LEU A 90 -16.68 18.76 11.58
N THR A 91 -15.42 18.85 11.16
CA THR A 91 -14.67 17.68 10.66
C THR A 91 -14.53 16.60 11.74
N HIS A 92 -14.84 15.35 11.39
CA HIS A 92 -14.66 14.17 12.25
C HIS A 92 -14.45 12.91 11.41
N ILE A 93 -14.23 11.77 12.07
CA ILE A 93 -14.08 10.47 11.42
C ILE A 93 -15.33 9.66 11.73
N ASP A 94 -15.90 9.03 10.70
CA ASP A 94 -16.98 8.07 10.84
C ASP A 94 -16.46 6.65 10.61
N LEU A 95 -17.02 5.70 11.36
CA LEU A 95 -16.93 4.28 11.08
C LEU A 95 -18.20 3.85 10.35
N ARG A 96 -18.05 3.29 9.14
CA ARG A 96 -19.08 2.45 8.54
C ARG A 96 -19.03 1.08 9.22
N ASN A 97 -20.11 0.67 9.87
CA ASN A 97 -20.20 -0.65 10.47
C ASN A 97 -20.56 -1.74 9.44
N GLU A 98 -20.59 -2.99 9.89
CA GLU A 98 -20.89 -4.16 9.03
C GLU A 98 -22.30 -4.13 8.40
N HIS A 99 -23.21 -3.29 8.92
CA HIS A 99 -24.55 -3.11 8.37
C HIS A 99 -24.64 -1.93 7.41
N GLY A 100 -23.52 -1.26 7.15
CA GLY A 100 -23.43 -0.09 6.29
C GLY A 100 -23.92 1.22 6.90
N ASN A 101 -24.15 1.25 8.21
CA ASN A 101 -24.50 2.47 8.93
C ASN A 101 -23.23 3.19 9.39
N PHE A 102 -23.29 4.52 9.46
CA PHE A 102 -22.18 5.35 9.92
C PHE A 102 -22.38 5.77 11.36
N VAL A 103 -21.31 5.74 12.14
CA VAL A 103 -21.26 6.26 13.51
C VAL A 103 -20.00 7.09 13.70
N PRO A 104 -20.05 8.19 14.48
CA PRO A 104 -18.86 8.92 14.86
C PRO A 104 -17.86 7.99 15.55
N TRP A 105 -16.60 8.06 15.13
CA TRP A 105 -15.56 7.17 15.59
C TRP A 105 -14.47 7.91 16.35
N GLN A 106 -14.00 7.28 17.43
CA GLN A 106 -12.83 7.71 18.17
C GLN A 106 -11.87 6.53 18.33
N PRO A 107 -10.55 6.76 18.21
CA PRO A 107 -9.58 5.69 18.36
C PRO A 107 -9.56 5.15 19.78
N THR A 108 -9.59 3.83 19.91
CA THR A 108 -9.23 3.14 21.15
C THR A 108 -7.71 3.07 21.33
N GLN A 109 -7.24 2.63 22.50
CA GLN A 109 -5.81 2.37 22.69
C GLN A 109 -5.29 1.31 21.72
N GLU A 110 -6.08 0.27 21.44
CA GLU A 110 -5.71 -0.78 20.49
C GLU A 110 -5.57 -0.23 19.07
N ASP A 111 -6.49 0.65 18.65
CA ASP A 111 -6.44 1.28 17.34
C ASP A 111 -5.18 2.14 17.15
N MET A 112 -4.74 2.84 18.20
CA MET A 112 -3.52 3.64 18.18
C MET A 112 -2.24 2.80 18.09
N MET A 113 -2.25 1.58 18.63
CA MET A 113 -1.11 0.66 18.64
C MET A 113 -1.15 -0.35 17.48
N ALA A 114 -2.24 -0.39 16.74
CA ALA A 114 -2.44 -1.29 15.63
C ALA A 114 -1.47 -1.01 14.47
N CYS A 115 -0.96 -2.10 13.90
CA CYS A 115 -0.12 -2.12 12.70
C CYS A 115 -0.84 -2.81 11.52
N ASP A 116 -2.15 -3.02 11.64
CA ASP A 116 -2.96 -3.81 10.71
C ASP A 116 -3.95 -2.96 9.89
N TRP A 117 -3.67 -1.65 9.76
CA TRP A 117 -4.45 -0.74 8.93
C TRP A 117 -4.19 -0.98 7.44
N GLY A 118 -5.23 -0.84 6.61
CA GLY A 118 -5.14 -1.02 5.16
C GLY A 118 -6.20 -0.22 4.40
N PHE A 119 -6.18 -0.28 3.08
CA PHE A 119 -7.23 0.31 2.24
C PHE A 119 -8.46 -0.59 2.15
N VAL A 120 -9.61 0.01 1.90
CA VAL A 120 -10.82 -0.74 1.52
C VAL A 120 -10.67 -1.16 0.06
N GLU A 121 -10.74 -2.46 -0.21
CA GLU A 121 -10.73 -2.97 -1.58
C GLU A 121 -12.02 -2.54 -2.29
N GLU A 122 -11.89 -1.83 -3.41
CA GLU A 122 -13.04 -1.47 -4.24
C GLU A 122 -13.32 -2.61 -5.21
N GLU A 123 -14.42 -3.34 -4.99
CA GLU A 123 -14.91 -4.30 -5.98
C GLU A 123 -15.25 -3.54 -7.28
N LYS A 124 -14.51 -3.83 -8.35
CA LYS A 124 -14.84 -3.39 -9.70
C LYS A 124 -16.21 -3.97 -10.05
N LYS A 125 -17.26 -3.15 -10.00
CA LYS A 125 -18.54 -3.49 -10.63
C LYS A 125 -18.32 -3.57 -12.13
N GLU A 126 -18.22 -4.80 -12.65
CA GLU A 126 -18.34 -5.09 -14.08
C GLU A 126 -19.74 -4.68 -14.55
N GLU A 127 -19.82 -3.61 -15.33
CA GLU A 127 -21.06 -3.18 -15.96
C GLU A 127 -21.35 -4.08 -17.16
N SER A 128 -22.40 -4.89 -17.03
CA SER A 128 -22.88 -5.87 -18.01
C SER A 128 -23.61 -5.22 -19.21
N VAL A 129 -23.03 -5.42 -20.39
CA VAL A 129 -23.58 -5.58 -21.77
C VAL A 129 -25.08 -5.31 -22.05
N LYS A 130 -25.36 -4.57 -23.13
CA LYS A 130 -26.38 -4.91 -24.16
C LYS A 130 -26.02 -4.40 -25.59
N PRO A 131 -26.56 -5.00 -26.67
CA PRO A 131 -25.86 -5.19 -27.95
C PRO A 131 -26.45 -4.45 -29.18
N GLU A 132 -25.77 -4.63 -30.32
CA GLU A 132 -26.13 -4.36 -31.74
C GLU A 132 -25.95 -2.90 -32.22
N THR A 133 -25.34 -2.60 -33.38
CA THR A 133 -25.57 -3.18 -34.71
C THR A 133 -24.40 -2.88 -35.67
N GLU A 134 -24.16 -3.78 -36.62
CA GLU A 134 -23.16 -3.74 -37.69
C GLU A 134 -23.32 -2.57 -38.68
N SER A 135 -22.20 -1.96 -39.10
CA SER A 135 -21.91 -1.63 -40.51
C SER A 135 -20.46 -1.14 -40.70
N LYS A 136 -19.68 -1.81 -41.57
CA LYS A 136 -18.34 -1.45 -42.07
C LYS A 136 -18.46 -1.11 -43.57
N PRO A 137 -17.82 -0.05 -44.13
CA PRO A 137 -16.41 -0.04 -44.62
C PRO A 137 -15.69 1.32 -44.35
N GLU A 138 -14.38 1.57 -44.36
CA GLU A 138 -13.08 0.97 -44.71
C GLU A 138 -11.98 1.84 -44.00
N PRO A 139 -10.66 1.58 -44.10
CA PRO A 139 -9.72 1.75 -42.99
C PRO A 139 -9.22 3.20 -42.84
N THR A 140 -9.57 3.83 -41.72
CA THR A 140 -8.85 5.01 -41.21
C THR A 140 -7.89 4.51 -40.14
N LEU A 141 -6.60 4.82 -40.30
CA LEU A 141 -5.53 4.50 -39.34
C LEU A 141 -5.96 4.94 -37.93
N GLU A 142 -6.33 3.98 -37.09
CA GLU A 142 -6.52 4.23 -35.66
C GLU A 142 -5.15 4.47 -35.03
N PRO A 143 -4.99 5.49 -34.17
CA PRO A 143 -3.85 5.55 -33.28
C PRO A 143 -3.90 4.33 -32.37
N THR A 144 -2.78 3.64 -32.27
CA THR A 144 -2.50 2.58 -31.29
C THR A 144 -3.21 2.89 -29.97
N PRO A 145 -4.02 1.99 -29.40
CA PRO A 145 -4.61 2.25 -28.10
C PRO A 145 -3.44 2.40 -27.13
N GLU A 146 -3.28 3.59 -26.56
CA GLU A 146 -2.41 3.79 -25.41
C GLU A 146 -2.87 2.77 -24.37
N LEU A 147 -2.02 1.76 -24.12
CA LEU A 147 -2.15 0.90 -22.96
C LEU A 147 -2.33 1.84 -21.78
N LYS A 148 -3.50 1.77 -21.12
CA LYS A 148 -3.65 2.35 -19.80
C LYS A 148 -2.43 1.90 -19.00
N PRO A 149 -1.73 2.80 -18.30
CA PRO A 149 -0.63 2.38 -17.45
C PRO A 149 -1.22 1.36 -16.48
N GLU A 150 -0.80 0.10 -16.61
CA GLU A 150 -1.19 -0.95 -15.69
C GLU A 150 -0.80 -0.42 -14.30
N THR A 151 -1.78 -0.29 -13.42
CA THR A 151 -1.50 0.11 -12.04
C THR A 151 -0.93 -1.13 -11.34
N PRO A 152 0.26 -1.05 -10.74
CA PRO A 152 0.83 -2.20 -10.05
C PRO A 152 -0.09 -2.62 -8.90
N LYS A 153 -0.33 -3.92 -8.79
CA LYS A 153 -1.18 -4.50 -7.75
C LYS A 153 -0.48 -4.49 -6.40
N TYR A 154 0.82 -4.75 -6.41
CA TYR A 154 1.67 -4.64 -5.22
C TYR A 154 2.90 -3.79 -5.50
N ASN A 155 3.40 -3.12 -4.47
CA ASN A 155 4.59 -2.32 -4.47
C ASN A 155 5.42 -2.53 -3.19
N LEU A 156 6.72 -2.38 -3.35
CA LEU A 156 7.71 -2.39 -2.27
C LEU A 156 8.85 -1.47 -2.69
N VAL A 157 9.04 -0.37 -1.97
CA VAL A 157 10.13 0.58 -2.20
C VAL A 157 11.10 0.51 -1.04
N PHE A 158 12.39 0.34 -1.30
CA PHE A 158 13.40 0.30 -0.24
C PHE A 158 14.75 0.85 -0.70
N ASP A 159 15.47 1.47 0.23
CA ASP A 159 16.88 1.81 0.05
C ASP A 159 17.75 0.65 0.55
N ALA A 160 18.71 0.26 -0.28
CA ALA A 160 19.62 -0.84 0.01
C ALA A 160 21.06 -0.45 -0.30
N THR A 161 21.93 -0.70 0.69
CA THR A 161 23.38 -0.69 0.55
C THR A 161 23.85 -2.13 0.70
N SER A 162 24.38 -2.71 -0.38
CA SER A 162 24.87 -4.08 -0.34
C SER A 162 26.25 -4.15 0.30
N LYS A 163 26.56 -5.33 0.84
CA LYS A 163 27.89 -5.71 1.28
C LYS A 163 28.23 -7.11 0.78
N GLU A 164 29.52 -7.41 0.75
CA GLU A 164 29.98 -8.77 0.49
C GLU A 164 29.50 -9.74 1.57
N ALA A 165 29.02 -10.89 1.13
CA ALA A 165 28.72 -12.03 1.97
C ALA A 165 29.31 -13.30 1.31
N GLY A 166 29.56 -14.34 2.11
CA GLY A 166 30.09 -15.61 1.60
C GLY A 166 31.61 -15.61 1.37
N ILE A 167 32.08 -16.67 0.71
CA ILE A 167 33.51 -16.90 0.44
C ILE A 167 33.80 -16.38 -0.97
N ASN A 168 34.82 -15.51 -1.10
CA ASN A 168 35.27 -14.95 -2.38
C ASN A 168 34.21 -14.12 -3.15
N GLY A 169 33.35 -13.38 -2.45
CA GLY A 169 32.39 -12.47 -3.10
C GLY A 169 31.29 -13.14 -3.93
N ASN A 170 31.01 -14.41 -3.70
CA ASN A 170 29.99 -15.15 -4.42
C ASN A 170 28.55 -14.76 -4.05
N LEU A 171 28.37 -13.96 -2.99
CA LEU A 171 27.07 -13.51 -2.51
C LEU A 171 27.15 -12.02 -2.14
N ARG A 172 26.11 -11.27 -2.50
CA ARG A 172 25.89 -9.93 -1.98
C ARG A 172 24.68 -9.97 -1.08
N ARG A 173 24.77 -9.29 0.06
CA ARG A 173 23.73 -9.27 1.08
C ARG A 173 23.40 -7.83 1.45
N VAL A 174 22.11 -7.54 1.56
CA VAL A 174 21.60 -6.32 2.17
C VAL A 174 20.95 -6.72 3.49
N ASP A 175 21.48 -6.19 4.59
CA ASP A 175 20.90 -6.41 5.90
C ASP A 175 20.02 -5.24 6.30
N LYS A 176 18.78 -5.54 6.68
CA LYS A 176 17.80 -4.56 7.17
C LYS A 176 17.68 -3.36 6.22
N PRO A 177 17.25 -3.59 4.96
CA PRO A 177 16.99 -2.50 4.02
C PRO A 177 16.02 -1.46 4.62
N ILE A 178 16.17 -0.21 4.21
CA ILE A 178 15.32 0.89 4.70
C ILE A 178 14.05 0.91 3.85
N ILE A 179 12.94 0.40 4.38
CA ILE A 179 11.70 0.16 3.63
C ILE A 179 10.85 1.42 3.47
N ILE A 180 11.00 2.16 2.36
CA ILE A 180 10.27 3.42 2.07
C ILE A 180 8.76 3.23 1.96
N GLU A 181 8.32 2.21 1.22
CA GLU A 181 6.90 1.89 0.99
C GLU A 181 6.75 0.38 0.93
N ASN A 182 5.68 -0.17 1.49
CA ASN A 182 5.38 -1.60 1.40
C ASN A 182 3.87 -1.80 1.46
N ASN A 183 3.25 -2.08 0.34
CA ASN A 183 1.86 -2.57 0.29
C ASN A 183 1.80 -4.08 0.00
N LEU A 184 2.96 -4.72 -0.20
CA LEU A 184 3.06 -6.12 -0.55
C LEU A 184 2.59 -7.01 0.60
N THR A 185 2.93 -6.69 1.84
CA THR A 185 2.53 -7.49 3.00
C THR A 185 2.16 -6.63 4.21
N THR A 186 1.13 -7.08 4.94
CA THR A 186 0.68 -6.51 6.22
C THR A 186 1.26 -7.23 7.43
N ASN A 187 1.86 -8.42 7.24
CA ASN A 187 2.40 -9.24 8.32
C ASN A 187 3.75 -9.85 7.91
N GLY A 188 4.67 -8.96 7.56
CA GLY A 188 6.03 -9.28 7.18
C GLY A 188 6.81 -8.00 6.92
N SER A 189 8.09 -7.99 7.25
CA SER A 189 8.99 -6.90 6.88
C SER A 189 10.15 -7.48 6.09
N LEU A 190 10.49 -6.85 4.96
CA LEU A 190 11.68 -7.20 4.21
C LEU A 190 12.90 -6.94 5.12
N TYR A 191 13.57 -8.01 5.52
CA TYR A 191 14.69 -7.93 6.48
C TYR A 191 16.03 -8.24 5.81
N CYS A 192 16.02 -8.98 4.70
CA CYS A 192 17.22 -9.30 3.96
C CYS A 192 16.96 -9.38 2.44
N VAL A 193 17.95 -8.92 1.67
CA VAL A 193 18.00 -9.13 0.21
C VAL A 193 19.30 -9.84 -0.11
N TYR A 194 19.21 -10.93 -0.87
CA TYR A 194 20.36 -11.66 -1.36
C TYR A 194 20.47 -11.56 -2.88
N TRP A 195 21.68 -11.31 -3.34
CA TRP A 195 22.06 -11.49 -4.73
C TRP A 195 23.14 -12.58 -4.81
N PHE A 196 22.78 -13.69 -5.43
CA PHE A 196 23.67 -14.80 -5.68
C PHE A 196 24.41 -14.55 -6.99
N THR A 197 25.71 -14.26 -6.92
CA THR A 197 26.45 -13.85 -8.12
C THR A 197 26.57 -15.02 -9.11
N SER A 198 27.02 -14.73 -10.32
CA SER A 198 27.34 -15.76 -11.31
C SER A 198 28.40 -16.77 -10.84
N GLN A 199 29.20 -16.42 -9.83
CA GLN A 199 30.20 -17.29 -9.22
C GLN A 199 29.63 -18.20 -8.13
N TYR A 200 28.35 -18.04 -7.79
CA TYR A 200 27.68 -18.92 -6.85
C TYR A 200 27.51 -20.30 -7.49
N GLY A 201 28.31 -21.28 -7.07
CA GLY A 201 28.50 -22.57 -7.75
C GLY A 201 27.33 -23.56 -7.69
N THR A 202 26.08 -23.08 -7.58
CA THR A 202 24.87 -23.90 -7.49
C THR A 202 23.81 -23.41 -8.49
N SER A 203 22.63 -24.03 -8.52
CA SER A 203 21.49 -23.60 -9.33
C SER A 203 20.93 -22.22 -8.94
N ALA A 204 21.38 -21.64 -7.83
CA ALA A 204 21.01 -20.29 -7.40
C ALA A 204 21.85 -19.19 -8.06
N ALA A 205 22.79 -19.50 -8.95
CA ALA A 205 23.58 -18.49 -9.65
C ALA A 205 22.68 -17.48 -10.39
N ASN A 206 22.94 -16.19 -10.20
CA ASN A 206 22.15 -15.08 -10.73
C ASN A 206 20.72 -14.96 -10.17
N GLN A 207 20.48 -15.44 -8.96
CA GLN A 207 19.20 -15.30 -8.29
C GLN A 207 19.16 -14.00 -7.47
N LEU A 208 18.05 -13.26 -7.57
CA LEU A 208 17.64 -12.27 -6.58
C LEU A 208 16.65 -12.92 -5.61
N GLU A 209 16.88 -12.72 -4.32
CA GLU A 209 16.01 -13.23 -3.26
C GLU A 209 15.66 -12.12 -2.29
N LEU A 210 14.36 -12.01 -1.98
CA LEU A 210 13.82 -11.08 -1.01
C LEU A 210 13.26 -11.89 0.16
N GLN A 211 13.75 -11.64 1.37
CA GLN A 211 13.35 -12.35 2.58
C GLN A 211 12.53 -11.45 3.50
N PHE A 212 11.35 -11.94 3.85
CA PHE A 212 10.40 -11.28 4.74
C PHE A 212 10.34 -12.04 6.06
N GLU A 213 10.48 -11.32 7.17
CA GLU A 213 10.33 -11.87 8.53
C GLU A 213 9.01 -11.39 9.13
N ALA A 214 8.36 -12.25 9.89
CA ALA A 214 7.09 -11.95 10.54
C ALA A 214 7.24 -10.83 11.57
N VAL A 215 6.20 -10.01 11.73
CA VAL A 215 6.14 -9.04 12.83
C VAL A 215 5.64 -9.77 14.08
N ILE A 216 6.52 -9.95 15.06
CA ILE A 216 6.31 -10.47 16.44
C ILE A 216 5.12 -11.44 16.61
N GLY A 217 5.40 -12.74 16.73
CA GLY A 217 4.45 -13.75 17.22
C GLY A 217 3.47 -14.31 16.20
N LEU A 218 3.61 -13.95 14.92
CA LEU A 218 2.80 -14.44 13.80
C LEU A 218 3.68 -15.13 12.73
N GLN A 219 3.07 -15.76 11.73
CA GLN A 219 3.77 -16.28 10.54
C GLN A 219 3.98 -15.16 9.52
N ALA A 220 5.12 -15.15 8.83
CA ALA A 220 5.37 -14.19 7.76
C ALA A 220 4.41 -14.49 6.60
N TYR A 221 3.84 -13.44 6.01
CA TYR A 221 2.94 -13.57 4.87
C TYR A 221 3.41 -12.72 3.70
N VAL A 222 3.31 -13.24 2.49
CA VAL A 222 3.40 -12.49 1.22
C VAL A 222 2.25 -13.02 0.36
N PRO A 223 1.49 -12.15 -0.34
CA PRO A 223 0.39 -12.58 -1.20
C PRO A 223 0.91 -13.50 -2.32
N ASP A 224 -0.01 -14.19 -3.00
CA ASP A 224 0.38 -15.02 -4.15
C ASP A 224 0.87 -14.14 -5.32
N LEU A 225 2.16 -14.27 -5.64
CA LEU A 225 2.85 -13.56 -6.72
C LEU A 225 3.14 -14.45 -7.93
N ARG A 226 2.71 -15.73 -7.95
CA ARG A 226 3.13 -16.70 -8.99
C ARG A 226 2.82 -16.28 -10.42
N ASN A 227 1.73 -15.55 -10.62
CA ASN A 227 1.30 -15.05 -11.93
C ASN A 227 1.53 -13.54 -12.08
N LYS A 228 2.43 -12.96 -11.28
CA LYS A 228 2.69 -11.52 -11.32
C LYS A 228 4.05 -11.24 -11.91
N THR A 229 4.11 -10.24 -12.77
CA THR A 229 5.37 -9.77 -13.34
C THR A 229 5.97 -8.74 -12.41
N LEU A 230 7.19 -8.99 -11.91
CA LEU A 230 7.96 -8.03 -11.13
C LEU A 230 8.76 -7.13 -12.06
N ILE A 231 8.49 -5.83 -12.00
CA ILE A 231 9.35 -4.79 -12.57
C ILE A 231 9.98 -4.01 -11.41
N ILE A 232 11.29 -3.85 -11.47
CA ILE A 232 12.03 -3.03 -10.51
C ILE A 232 12.55 -1.79 -11.22
N THR A 233 12.32 -0.61 -10.63
CA THR A 233 12.87 0.66 -11.12
C THR A 233 13.98 1.14 -10.18
N VAL A 234 15.15 1.47 -10.73
CA VAL A 234 16.29 2.07 -10.01
C VAL A 234 16.87 3.17 -10.88
N ASP A 235 17.03 4.39 -10.35
CA ASP A 235 17.54 5.56 -11.08
C ASP A 235 16.84 5.75 -12.46
N ASP A 236 15.50 5.74 -12.46
CA ASP A 236 14.61 5.82 -13.65
C ASP A 236 14.74 4.69 -14.68
N LYS A 237 15.61 3.70 -14.42
CA LYS A 237 15.76 2.53 -15.28
C LYS A 237 14.93 1.35 -14.75
N LYS A 238 14.11 0.79 -15.64
CA LYS A 238 13.28 -0.39 -15.36
C LYS A 238 14.03 -1.69 -15.66
N TYR A 239 13.80 -2.70 -14.82
CA TYR A 239 14.33 -4.05 -14.91
C TYR A 239 13.16 -5.02 -14.76
N ASN A 240 12.87 -5.80 -15.79
CA ASN A 240 11.79 -6.79 -15.75
C ASN A 240 12.37 -8.14 -15.29
N LEU A 241 12.00 -8.56 -14.08
CA LEU A 241 12.46 -9.82 -13.48
C LEU A 241 11.54 -11.00 -13.80
N GLY A 242 10.44 -10.76 -14.52
CA GLY A 242 9.48 -11.78 -14.89
C GLY A 242 8.62 -12.24 -13.71
N THR A 243 8.19 -13.49 -13.76
CA THR A 243 7.36 -14.10 -12.72
C THR A 243 8.20 -14.71 -11.62
N LEU A 244 7.56 -14.88 -10.46
CA LEU A 244 8.14 -15.53 -9.30
C LEU A 244 8.58 -16.96 -9.63
N THR A 245 9.86 -17.28 -9.38
CA THR A 245 10.43 -18.59 -9.67
C THR A 245 10.15 -19.60 -8.56
N GLU A 246 10.30 -19.18 -7.30
CA GLU A 246 10.20 -20.05 -6.13
C GLU A 246 9.74 -19.26 -4.90
N VAL A 247 9.04 -19.93 -3.98
CA VAL A 247 8.72 -19.41 -2.64
C VAL A 247 9.23 -20.42 -1.62
N GLY A 248 10.07 -19.95 -0.71
CA GLY A 248 10.57 -20.71 0.44
C GLY A 248 9.97 -20.21 1.75
N THR A 249 10.01 -21.06 2.77
CA THR A 249 9.73 -20.66 4.16
C THR A 249 10.73 -21.33 5.09
N ASP A 250 11.04 -20.69 6.23
CA ASP A 250 11.81 -21.39 7.26
C ASP A 250 10.98 -22.51 7.91
N SER A 251 11.64 -23.40 8.66
CA SER A 251 10.98 -24.54 9.33
C SER A 251 9.90 -24.15 10.34
N ARG A 252 9.87 -22.88 10.77
CA ARG A 252 8.91 -22.35 11.75
C ARG A 252 7.81 -21.50 11.10
N GLY A 253 7.91 -21.19 9.80
CA GLY A 253 6.99 -20.31 9.09
C GLY A 253 7.10 -18.84 9.48
N HIS A 254 8.19 -18.45 10.16
CA HIS A 254 8.45 -17.07 10.55
C HIS A 254 9.10 -16.26 9.43
N GLU A 255 9.58 -16.92 8.39
CA GLU A 255 10.16 -16.26 7.22
C GLU A 255 9.53 -16.76 5.92
N VAL A 256 9.34 -15.84 4.98
CA VAL A 256 8.97 -16.11 3.60
C VAL A 256 10.07 -15.57 2.69
N HIS A 257 10.55 -16.41 1.78
CA HIS A 257 11.59 -16.08 0.83
C HIS A 257 10.98 -16.12 -0.57
N ILE A 258 11.13 -15.06 -1.35
CA ILE A 258 10.68 -15.03 -2.75
C ILE A 258 11.89 -14.90 -3.67
N HIS A 259 11.94 -15.74 -4.69
CA HIS A 259 13.10 -15.89 -5.56
C HIS A 259 12.76 -15.54 -7.02
N TYR A 260 13.67 -14.81 -7.67
CA TYR A 260 13.63 -14.49 -9.09
C TYR A 260 14.95 -14.92 -9.73
N ARG A 261 14.89 -15.71 -10.81
CA ARG A 261 16.06 -16.19 -11.57
C ARG A 261 16.06 -15.81 -13.04
N ASP A 262 14.96 -15.24 -13.52
CA ASP A 262 14.73 -14.94 -14.93
C ASP A 262 14.89 -13.43 -15.22
N GLY A 263 14.59 -13.03 -16.46
CA GLY A 263 14.59 -11.64 -16.88
C GLY A 263 15.91 -10.91 -16.62
N ASP A 264 15.81 -9.68 -16.12
CA ASP A 264 16.91 -8.75 -15.89
C ASP A 264 17.60 -8.93 -14.51
N THR A 265 17.48 -10.11 -13.89
CA THR A 265 18.10 -10.42 -12.59
C THR A 265 19.62 -10.21 -12.57
N LYS A 266 20.32 -10.51 -13.67
CA LYS A 266 21.77 -10.28 -13.79
C LYS A 266 22.13 -8.79 -13.80
N GLU A 267 21.30 -7.99 -14.46
CA GLU A 267 21.49 -6.57 -14.66
C GLU A 267 21.27 -5.82 -13.36
N ILE A 268 20.23 -6.19 -12.61
CA ILE A 268 19.98 -5.61 -11.28
C ILE A 268 21.02 -6.09 -10.25
N GLY A 269 21.47 -7.35 -10.35
CA GLY A 269 22.53 -7.90 -9.51
C GLY A 269 23.85 -7.14 -9.59
N LYS A 270 24.21 -6.63 -10.78
CA LYS A 270 25.39 -5.75 -10.98
C LYS A 270 25.32 -4.46 -10.17
N LEU A 271 24.12 -3.96 -9.84
CA LEU A 271 23.97 -2.80 -8.94
C LEU A 271 24.35 -3.18 -7.51
N LEU A 272 23.92 -4.36 -7.05
CA LEU A 272 24.24 -4.90 -5.73
C LEU A 272 25.71 -5.34 -5.60
N GLU A 273 26.46 -5.44 -6.69
CA GLU A 273 27.91 -5.65 -6.67
C GLU A 273 28.73 -4.36 -6.42
N GLN A 274 28.10 -3.18 -6.51
CA GLN A 274 28.76 -1.89 -6.26
C GLN A 274 28.79 -1.58 -4.76
N GLU A 275 29.89 -1.99 -4.11
CA GLU A 275 30.05 -1.86 -2.66
C GLU A 275 29.98 -0.39 -2.18
N GLY A 276 29.28 -0.18 -1.06
CA GLY A 276 29.17 1.12 -0.40
C GLY A 276 28.22 2.11 -1.09
N LYS A 277 27.63 1.75 -2.23
CA LYS A 277 26.60 2.56 -2.89
C LYS A 277 25.21 2.16 -2.42
N THR A 278 24.40 3.17 -2.09
CA THR A 278 22.99 3.00 -1.76
C THR A 278 22.15 3.22 -3.00
N TYR A 279 21.21 2.33 -3.24
CA TYR A 279 20.23 2.41 -4.32
C TYR A 279 18.82 2.36 -3.76
N ARG A 280 17.90 3.08 -4.41
CA ARG A 280 16.47 2.96 -4.18
C ARG A 280 15.86 2.00 -5.18
N PHE A 281 15.28 0.92 -4.69
CA PHE A 281 14.60 -0.09 -5.48
C PHE A 281 13.10 0.13 -5.37
N HIS A 282 12.44 0.42 -6.49
CA HIS A 282 10.99 0.48 -6.59
C HIS A 282 10.49 -0.82 -7.22
N CYS A 283 10.09 -1.79 -6.40
CA CYS A 283 9.56 -3.06 -6.85
C CYS A 283 8.04 -2.95 -7.05
N GLU A 284 7.56 -3.30 -8.23
CA GLU A 284 6.17 -3.21 -8.64
C GLU A 284 5.73 -4.53 -9.27
N TRP A 285 4.64 -5.12 -8.78
CA TRP A 285 4.07 -6.36 -9.30
C TRP A 285 2.79 -6.08 -10.09
N TYR A 286 2.81 -6.46 -11.36
CA TYR A 286 1.71 -6.32 -12.31
C TYR A 286 1.01 -7.67 -12.53
N ASP A 287 -0.26 -7.64 -12.93
CA ASP A 287 -1.04 -8.83 -13.30
C ASP A 287 -0.62 -9.38 -14.68
#